data_AF-A0AAI9Y9R7-F1
#
_entry.id   AF-A0AAI9Y9R7-F1
#
_cell.length_a   1.000
_cell.length_b   1.000
_cell.length_c   1.000
_cell.angle_alpha   90.00
_cell.angle_beta   90.00
_cell.angle_gamma   90.00
#
_symmetry.space_group_name_H-M   'P 1'
#
loop_
_entity.id
_entity.type
_entity.pdbx_description
1 polymer ?
#
loop_
_entity_poly.entity_id
_entity_poly.type
_entity_poly.pdbx_seq_one_letter_code
_entity_poly.pdbx_strand_id
1 'polypeptide(L)'
;MKGSTEAVVHWFNQDAQYWTKANRGKFTSPLMKSGTYTTRLYRNKFPVANTSVTITAGGKATQDIVATDSEPSVIWRIGEFDGQPSELKNGDKIQRLHPSDSRMASWGGEFTVSSSQTKDFPMALFSKIGGNATVNFDLAPDQLDGVVLRIGTTLSFKGGRPSVKIIEWEGADPGAPTLIDSRGVTRGAYRGFAELYSWEVPASELKTGQNTLVIEVIGKGDADFLSANYIIDAVELQVGASSEPHLRYSHTAPA
;
A
#
# COMPACT_ATOMS: atom_id res chain seq x y z
N MET A 1 9.87 3.47 -13.96
CA MET A 1 8.51 3.08 -13.53
C MET A 1 7.68 2.89 -14.78
N LYS A 2 6.90 1.81 -14.89
CA LYS A 2 5.88 1.68 -15.95
C LYS A 2 4.68 2.55 -15.54
N GLY A 3 4.18 3.40 -16.44
CA GLY A 3 3.00 4.26 -16.21
C GLY A 3 3.30 5.71 -15.83
N SER A 4 2.27 6.56 -15.86
CA SER A 4 2.30 8.02 -15.62
C SER A 4 2.40 8.42 -14.13
N THR A 5 2.93 7.54 -13.28
CA THR A 5 3.02 7.78 -11.84
C THR A 5 4.23 8.66 -11.49
N GLU A 6 3.99 9.64 -10.62
CA GLU A 6 5.03 10.54 -10.13
C GLU A 6 6.09 9.77 -9.35
N ALA A 7 7.37 10.01 -9.61
CA ALA A 7 8.46 9.42 -8.85
C ALA A 7 9.04 10.47 -7.89
N VAL A 8 9.11 10.17 -6.60
CA VAL A 8 9.68 11.08 -5.58
C VAL A 8 10.91 10.44 -4.97
N VAL A 9 12.00 11.21 -4.87
CA VAL A 9 13.21 10.81 -4.14
C VAL A 9 13.29 11.63 -2.86
N HIS A 10 13.47 10.96 -1.73
CA HIS A 10 13.54 11.54 -0.40
C HIS A 10 14.87 11.17 0.26
N TRP A 11 15.55 12.14 0.85
CA TRP A 11 16.74 11.94 1.65
C TRP A 11 16.46 12.40 3.08
N PHE A 12 16.75 11.56 4.06
CA PHE A 12 16.57 11.95 5.46
C PHE A 12 17.60 11.30 6.39
N ASN A 13 17.91 12.01 7.46
CA ASN A 13 18.63 11.53 8.63
C ASN A 13 18.06 12.23 9.87
N GLN A 14 18.75 12.17 11.01
CA GLN A 14 18.31 12.80 12.24
C GLN A 14 18.32 14.35 12.19
N ASP A 15 19.09 14.96 11.28
CA ASP A 15 19.36 16.41 11.27
C ASP A 15 18.57 17.16 10.19
N ALA A 16 18.20 16.50 9.10
CA ALA A 16 17.48 17.09 7.98
C ALA A 16 16.76 16.07 7.10
N GLN A 17 15.75 16.57 6.38
CA GLN A 17 15.05 15.85 5.32
C GLN A 17 14.91 16.73 4.07
N TYR A 18 14.99 16.11 2.89
CA TYR A 18 14.93 16.76 1.58
C TYR A 18 14.20 15.87 0.59
N TRP A 19 13.51 16.45 -0.39
CA TRP A 19 12.85 15.66 -1.43
C TRP A 19 12.86 16.38 -2.78
N THR A 20 12.69 15.61 -3.85
CA THR A 20 12.50 16.13 -5.20
C THR A 20 11.69 15.14 -6.04
N LYS A 21 11.04 15.64 -7.08
CA LYS A 21 10.38 14.79 -8.09
C LYS A 21 11.39 14.41 -9.16
N ALA A 22 11.38 13.15 -9.58
CA ALA A 22 12.14 12.73 -10.75
C ALA A 22 11.35 13.02 -12.03
N ASN A 23 12.02 13.56 -13.03
CA ASN A 23 11.48 13.82 -14.35
C ASN A 23 12.18 12.91 -15.38
N ARG A 24 11.42 12.02 -16.03
CA ARG A 24 11.94 11.03 -16.98
C ARG A 24 13.13 10.23 -16.41
N GLY A 25 13.03 9.83 -15.14
CA GLY A 25 14.05 9.07 -14.42
C GLY A 25 15.24 9.88 -13.90
N LYS A 26 15.30 11.19 -14.16
CA LYS A 26 16.36 12.08 -13.67
C LYS A 26 15.89 12.92 -12.51
N PHE A 27 16.77 13.16 -11.55
CA PHE A 27 16.48 14.04 -10.41
C PHE A 27 17.74 14.79 -9.98
N THR A 28 17.54 15.88 -9.25
CA THR A 28 18.60 16.60 -8.56
C THR A 28 18.03 17.03 -7.21
N SER A 29 18.73 16.71 -6.13
CA SER A 29 18.33 17.12 -4.79
C SER A 29 18.43 18.65 -4.65
N PRO A 30 17.70 19.25 -3.70
CA PRO A 30 18.02 20.58 -3.19
C PRO A 30 19.45 20.63 -2.63
N LEU A 31 19.95 21.82 -2.27
CA LEU A 31 21.20 21.93 -1.52
C LEU A 31 21.04 21.24 -0.15
N MET A 32 21.82 20.18 0.07
CA MET A 32 21.78 19.36 1.27
C MET A 32 22.92 19.73 2.22
N LYS A 33 22.65 19.67 3.53
CA LYS A 33 23.71 19.71 4.54
C LYS A 33 24.63 18.50 4.35
N SER A 34 25.89 18.63 4.76
CA SER A 34 26.80 17.49 4.77
C SER A 34 26.34 16.44 5.77
N GLY A 35 26.47 15.17 5.42
CA GLY A 35 26.08 14.05 6.26
C GLY A 35 25.72 12.82 5.44
N THR A 36 25.46 11.72 6.15
CA THR A 36 24.93 10.49 5.56
C THR A 36 23.42 10.49 5.68
N TYR A 37 22.74 10.17 4.59
CA TYR A 37 21.29 10.18 4.45
C TYR A 37 20.78 8.82 4.01
N THR A 38 19.66 8.40 4.58
CA THR A 38 18.83 7.36 3.96
C THR A 38 18.16 7.95 2.72
N THR A 39 18.31 7.30 1.58
CA THR A 39 17.62 7.68 0.32
C THR A 39 16.46 6.70 0.09
N ARG A 40 15.24 7.21 -0.07
CA ARG A 40 14.06 6.42 -0.45
C ARG A 40 13.49 6.89 -1.78
N LEU A 41 13.15 5.92 -2.64
CA LEU A 41 12.37 6.16 -3.86
C LEU A 41 10.92 5.80 -3.59
N TYR A 42 10.01 6.66 -4.05
CA TYR A 42 8.58 6.45 -3.97
C TYR A 42 7.94 6.45 -5.36
N ARG A 43 7.01 5.52 -5.56
CA ARG A 43 5.97 5.63 -6.58
C ARG A 43 4.84 6.42 -5.94
N ASN A 44 4.71 7.69 -6.31
CA ASN A 44 3.90 8.70 -5.63
C ASN A 44 4.25 8.78 -4.13
N LYS A 45 3.52 8.09 -3.26
CA LYS A 45 3.75 8.02 -1.81
C LYS A 45 4.06 6.61 -1.30
N PHE A 46 4.02 5.61 -2.18
CA PHE A 46 4.36 4.22 -1.87
C PHE A 46 5.88 4.00 -1.98
N PRO A 47 6.57 3.56 -0.92
CA PRO A 47 8.01 3.34 -0.95
C PRO A 47 8.35 2.09 -1.79
N VAL A 48 9.27 2.24 -2.75
CA VAL A 48 9.63 1.16 -3.70
C VAL A 48 11.12 0.82 -3.71
N ALA A 49 11.96 1.62 -3.04
CA ALA A 49 13.38 1.32 -2.85
C ALA A 49 13.99 2.12 -1.71
N ASN A 50 15.06 1.62 -1.12
CA ASN A 50 15.82 2.27 -0.06
C ASN A 50 17.33 2.02 -0.21
N THR A 51 18.15 3.07 -0.06
CA THR A 51 19.62 3.01 -0.07
C THR A 51 20.20 4.09 0.87
N SER A 52 21.49 4.38 0.79
CA SER A 52 22.18 5.42 1.57
C SER A 52 23.13 6.23 0.69
N VAL A 53 23.26 7.54 0.96
CA VAL A 53 24.23 8.43 0.30
C VAL A 53 24.93 9.33 1.32
N THR A 54 26.20 9.66 1.07
CA THR A 54 26.95 10.62 1.88
C THR A 54 27.22 11.89 1.07
N ILE A 55 26.87 13.04 1.65
CA ILE A 55 27.06 14.37 1.07
C ILE A 55 28.17 15.10 1.82
N THR A 56 29.13 15.66 1.08
CA THR A 56 30.19 16.54 1.62
C THR A 56 29.91 17.99 1.28
N ALA A 57 30.37 18.92 2.12
CA ALA A 57 30.17 20.35 1.89
C ALA A 57 30.84 20.79 0.57
N GLY A 58 30.09 21.46 -0.30
CA GLY A 58 30.55 21.88 -1.63
C GLY A 58 30.73 20.74 -2.64
N GLY A 59 30.51 19.48 -2.22
CA GLY A 59 30.63 18.31 -3.07
C GLY A 59 29.38 18.01 -3.89
N LYS A 60 29.54 17.17 -4.91
CA LYS A 60 28.43 16.54 -5.64
C LYS A 60 28.55 15.02 -5.48
N ALA A 61 27.44 14.36 -5.18
CA ALA A 61 27.33 12.92 -5.19
C ALA A 61 26.42 12.49 -6.33
N THR A 62 26.82 11.44 -7.06
CA THR A 62 25.98 10.80 -8.07
C THR A 62 25.52 9.46 -7.52
N GLN A 63 24.21 9.24 -7.47
CA GLN A 63 23.62 7.98 -7.03
C GLN A 63 22.36 7.72 -7.83
N ASP A 64 22.28 6.52 -8.41
CA ASP A 64 21.06 5.99 -9.00
C ASP A 64 20.26 5.20 -7.96
N ILE A 65 18.95 5.13 -8.15
CA ILE A 65 18.05 4.30 -7.35
C ILE A 65 16.92 3.76 -8.25
N VAL A 66 16.61 2.47 -8.12
CA VAL A 66 15.59 1.78 -8.91
C VAL A 66 14.64 1.05 -7.98
N ALA A 67 13.36 0.95 -8.36
CA ALA A 67 12.38 0.18 -7.63
C ALA A 67 12.82 -1.30 -7.51
N THR A 68 12.59 -1.89 -6.34
CA THR A 68 12.96 -3.27 -6.01
C THR A 68 11.76 -4.20 -5.89
N ASP A 69 10.54 -3.69 -6.09
CA ASP A 69 9.32 -4.50 -6.05
C ASP A 69 9.37 -5.59 -7.12
N SER A 70 8.88 -6.78 -6.79
CA SER A 70 8.64 -7.83 -7.78
C SER A 70 7.50 -7.44 -8.73
N GLU A 71 7.50 -8.03 -9.92
CA GLU A 71 6.42 -7.88 -10.91
C GLU A 71 5.68 -9.24 -11.02
N PRO A 72 4.81 -9.57 -10.04
CA PRO A 72 4.07 -10.83 -10.03
C PRO A 72 2.95 -10.83 -11.08
N SER A 73 2.41 -12.02 -11.37
CA SER A 73 1.21 -12.15 -12.19
C SER A 73 -0.01 -11.77 -11.34
N VAL A 74 -0.59 -10.61 -11.59
CA VAL A 74 -1.75 -10.10 -10.87
C VAL A 74 -3.00 -10.78 -11.42
N ILE A 75 -3.77 -11.46 -10.55
CA ILE A 75 -5.08 -12.02 -10.88
C ILE A 75 -6.08 -10.86 -10.93
N TRP A 76 -6.11 -10.05 -9.87
CA TRP A 76 -6.88 -8.81 -9.81
C TRP A 76 -6.28 -7.84 -8.79
N ARG A 77 -6.60 -6.55 -8.97
CA ARG A 77 -6.22 -5.48 -8.04
C ARG A 77 -7.36 -4.47 -7.90
N ILE A 78 -7.58 -4.00 -6.69
CA ILE A 78 -8.47 -2.89 -6.34
C ILE A 78 -7.59 -1.73 -5.83
N GLY A 79 -7.67 -0.58 -6.47
CA GLY A 79 -6.76 0.56 -6.21
C GLY A 79 -5.39 0.37 -6.84
N GLU A 80 -4.46 1.27 -6.54
CA GLU A 80 -3.06 1.19 -6.96
C GLU A 80 -2.12 1.28 -5.76
N PHE A 81 -0.98 0.58 -5.82
CA PHE A 81 0.08 0.72 -4.80
C PHE A 81 0.84 2.05 -5.02
N ASP A 82 0.21 3.17 -4.69
CA ASP A 82 0.73 4.52 -4.88
C ASP A 82 0.74 5.36 -3.58
N GLY A 83 0.34 4.76 -2.46
CA GLY A 83 0.43 5.30 -1.11
C GLY A 83 -0.67 6.31 -0.78
N GLN A 84 -1.82 6.24 -1.44
CA GLN A 84 -2.97 7.10 -1.20
C GLN A 84 -4.30 6.41 -1.51
N PRO A 85 -5.38 6.77 -0.81
CA PRO A 85 -6.68 6.12 -0.99
C PRO A 85 -7.59 6.81 -2.01
N SER A 86 -7.07 7.74 -2.83
CA SER A 86 -7.88 8.80 -3.45
C SER A 86 -8.92 8.29 -4.45
N GLU A 87 -8.65 7.16 -5.09
CA GLU A 87 -9.53 6.48 -6.04
C GLU A 87 -10.58 5.58 -5.37
N LEU A 88 -10.43 5.30 -4.08
CA LEU A 88 -11.34 4.48 -3.29
C LEU A 88 -12.53 5.31 -2.79
N LYS A 89 -13.62 4.63 -2.40
CA LYS A 89 -14.83 5.25 -1.87
C LYS A 89 -14.52 6.16 -0.69
N ASN A 90 -15.00 7.40 -0.75
CA ASN A 90 -14.74 8.50 0.20
C ASN A 90 -13.28 9.02 0.24
N GLY A 91 -12.36 8.44 -0.54
CA GLY A 91 -10.95 8.84 -0.60
C GLY A 91 -10.73 10.26 -1.12
N ASP A 92 -11.57 10.72 -2.04
CA ASP A 92 -11.60 12.08 -2.58
C ASP A 92 -12.08 13.13 -1.57
N LYS A 93 -12.83 12.70 -0.55
CA LYS A 93 -13.49 13.57 0.44
C LYS A 93 -12.73 13.69 1.75
N ILE A 94 -11.99 12.66 2.15
CA ILE A 94 -11.49 12.54 3.53
C ILE A 94 -10.63 13.71 3.98
N GLN A 95 -9.86 14.32 3.06
CA GLN A 95 -9.01 15.48 3.37
C GLN A 95 -9.79 16.75 3.72
N ARG A 96 -11.11 16.77 3.50
CA ARG A 96 -11.98 17.95 3.67
C ARG A 96 -13.22 17.67 4.49
N LEU A 97 -13.62 16.42 4.65
CA LEU A 97 -14.83 15.99 5.35
C LEU A 97 -14.50 14.99 6.47
N HIS A 98 -15.18 15.11 7.61
CA HIS A 98 -15.10 14.10 8.66
C HIS A 98 -15.78 12.79 8.21
N PRO A 99 -15.34 11.59 8.62
CA PRO A 99 -16.00 10.33 8.26
C PRO A 99 -17.50 10.22 8.59
N SER A 100 -17.97 11.02 9.55
CA SER A 100 -19.39 11.10 9.93
C SER A 100 -20.20 12.14 9.14
N ASP A 101 -19.57 12.88 8.22
CA ASP A 101 -20.24 13.90 7.43
C ASP A 101 -21.30 13.25 6.55
N SER A 102 -22.50 13.83 6.47
CA SER A 102 -23.64 13.27 5.73
C SER A 102 -23.41 13.17 4.22
N ARG A 103 -22.36 13.82 3.70
CA ARG A 103 -21.92 13.73 2.29
C ARG A 103 -21.01 12.53 2.03
N MET A 104 -20.56 11.83 3.06
CA MET A 104 -19.85 10.56 2.91
C MET A 104 -20.83 9.49 2.41
N ALA A 105 -20.38 8.67 1.46
CA ALA A 105 -21.07 7.42 1.15
C ALA A 105 -20.97 6.46 2.35
N SER A 106 -21.81 5.43 2.37
CA SER A 106 -21.70 4.37 3.37
C SER A 106 -20.30 3.75 3.38
N TRP A 107 -19.84 3.42 4.57
CA TRP A 107 -18.59 2.69 4.81
C TRP A 107 -18.81 1.18 4.60
N GLY A 108 -17.72 0.41 4.51
CA GLY A 108 -17.78 -1.04 4.22
C GLY A 108 -18.40 -1.35 2.84
N GLY A 109 -18.95 -2.54 2.69
CA GLY A 109 -19.78 -2.96 1.55
C GLY A 109 -19.16 -4.04 0.67
N GLU A 110 -19.88 -4.39 -0.40
CA GLU A 110 -19.48 -5.42 -1.35
C GLU A 110 -18.79 -4.84 -2.58
N PHE A 111 -17.86 -5.61 -3.15
CA PHE A 111 -17.14 -5.30 -4.37
C PHE A 111 -17.00 -6.57 -5.19
N THR A 112 -17.33 -6.51 -6.48
CA THR A 112 -17.18 -7.62 -7.41
C THR A 112 -16.14 -7.26 -8.46
N VAL A 113 -15.04 -8.02 -8.52
CA VAL A 113 -13.84 -7.69 -9.31
C VAL A 113 -14.12 -7.36 -10.78
N SER A 114 -15.12 -7.99 -11.39
CA SER A 114 -15.46 -7.83 -12.80
C SER A 114 -16.49 -6.73 -13.10
N SER A 115 -17.15 -6.16 -12.10
CA SER A 115 -18.31 -5.27 -12.31
C SER A 115 -18.35 -4.03 -11.43
N SER A 116 -17.70 -4.04 -10.27
CA SER A 116 -17.57 -2.86 -9.41
C SER A 116 -16.50 -1.91 -9.92
N GLN A 117 -16.63 -0.62 -9.59
CA GLN A 117 -15.62 0.39 -9.85
C GLN A 117 -14.79 0.61 -8.59
N THR A 118 -13.51 0.98 -8.73
CA THR A 118 -12.59 1.20 -7.58
C THR A 118 -13.18 2.11 -6.50
N LYS A 119 -13.92 3.15 -6.91
CA LYS A 119 -14.63 4.09 -6.01
C LYS A 119 -15.80 3.48 -5.20
N ASP A 120 -16.12 2.21 -5.43
CA ASP A 120 -17.14 1.47 -4.69
C ASP A 120 -16.52 0.71 -3.50
N PHE A 121 -15.20 0.46 -3.52
CA PHE A 121 -14.45 -0.16 -2.42
C PHE A 121 -14.09 0.88 -1.33
N PRO A 122 -14.32 0.61 -0.04
CA PRO A 122 -14.09 1.59 1.03
C PRO A 122 -12.62 2.01 1.14
N MET A 123 -12.35 3.31 1.27
CA MET A 123 -10.98 3.77 1.55
C MET A 123 -10.44 3.34 2.91
N ALA A 124 -11.31 3.01 3.87
CA ALA A 124 -10.95 2.68 5.24
C ALA A 124 -12.02 1.77 5.85
N LEU A 125 -11.58 0.90 6.76
CA LEU A 125 -12.45 0.04 7.56
C LEU A 125 -12.26 0.37 9.05
N PHE A 126 -13.34 0.28 9.82
CA PHE A 126 -13.38 0.62 11.24
C PHE A 126 -13.96 -0.56 12.03
N SER A 127 -13.35 -0.92 13.16
CA SER A 127 -13.72 -2.15 13.88
C SER A 127 -15.07 -2.11 14.59
N LYS A 128 -15.72 -0.94 14.70
CA LYS A 128 -17.02 -0.79 15.38
C LYS A 128 -18.09 -0.03 14.61
N ILE A 129 -17.83 0.41 13.38
CA ILE A 129 -18.80 1.15 12.57
C ILE A 129 -18.55 0.94 11.08
N GLY A 130 -19.60 1.04 10.26
CA GLY A 130 -19.47 1.02 8.80
C GLY A 130 -19.47 -0.39 8.19
N GLY A 131 -19.12 -1.42 8.95
CA GLY A 131 -19.11 -2.80 8.49
C GLY A 131 -17.83 -3.18 7.73
N ASN A 132 -17.81 -4.41 7.23
CA ASN A 132 -16.66 -5.04 6.58
C ASN A 132 -16.61 -4.74 5.08
N ALA A 133 -15.50 -5.06 4.42
CA ALA A 133 -15.45 -5.13 2.96
C ALA A 133 -15.53 -6.59 2.50
N THR A 134 -16.40 -6.88 1.54
CA THR A 134 -16.53 -8.22 0.93
C THR A 134 -16.17 -8.13 -0.54
N VAL A 135 -15.18 -8.91 -0.98
CA VAL A 135 -14.72 -8.98 -2.37
C VAL A 135 -15.14 -10.31 -2.97
N ASN A 136 -15.97 -10.27 -4.01
CA ASN A 136 -16.35 -11.42 -4.81
C ASN A 136 -15.49 -11.47 -6.07
N PHE A 137 -14.87 -12.62 -6.34
CA PHE A 137 -13.96 -12.79 -7.47
C PHE A 137 -14.02 -14.21 -8.01
N ASP A 138 -13.79 -14.35 -9.32
CA ASP A 138 -13.69 -15.66 -9.97
C ASP A 138 -12.23 -16.05 -10.17
N LEU A 139 -11.91 -17.34 -9.99
CA LEU A 139 -10.61 -17.91 -10.32
C LEU A 139 -10.73 -18.91 -11.49
N ALA A 140 -9.79 -18.82 -12.43
CA ALA A 140 -9.60 -19.85 -13.43
C ALA A 140 -8.89 -21.09 -12.83
N PRO A 141 -8.98 -22.28 -13.46
CA PRO A 141 -8.35 -23.49 -12.93
C PRO A 141 -6.84 -23.39 -12.69
N ASP A 142 -6.13 -22.52 -13.42
CA ASP A 142 -4.70 -22.27 -13.33
C ASP A 142 -4.33 -21.16 -12.33
N GLN A 143 -5.31 -20.65 -11.56
CA GLN A 143 -5.14 -19.55 -10.59
C GLN A 143 -5.35 -19.99 -9.14
N LEU A 144 -5.12 -21.27 -8.82
CA LEU A 144 -5.30 -21.82 -7.47
C LEU A 144 -3.98 -21.98 -6.71
N ASP A 145 -2.89 -22.28 -7.41
CA ASP A 145 -1.59 -22.55 -6.80
C ASP A 145 -0.74 -21.27 -6.66
N GLY A 146 0.01 -21.18 -5.55
CA GLY A 146 0.92 -20.06 -5.31
C GLY A 146 0.22 -18.71 -5.15
N VAL A 147 -1.05 -18.71 -4.76
CA VAL A 147 -1.84 -17.48 -4.60
C VAL A 147 -1.39 -16.71 -3.35
N VAL A 148 -1.17 -15.40 -3.53
CA VAL A 148 -0.83 -14.48 -2.45
C VAL A 148 -1.85 -13.35 -2.42
N LEU A 149 -2.49 -13.15 -1.27
CA LEU A 149 -3.29 -11.96 -0.99
C LEU A 149 -2.38 -10.88 -0.41
N ARG A 150 -2.49 -9.65 -0.92
CA ARG A 150 -1.76 -8.48 -0.43
C ARG A 150 -2.73 -7.36 -0.12
N ILE A 151 -2.58 -6.74 1.05
CA ILE A 151 -3.31 -5.52 1.43
C ILE A 151 -2.28 -4.47 1.78
N GLY A 152 -2.16 -3.47 0.89
CA GLY A 152 -1.45 -2.24 1.18
C GLY A 152 -2.33 -1.31 1.99
N THR A 153 -1.79 -0.76 3.05
CA THR A 153 -2.43 0.31 3.83
C THR A 153 -1.58 1.57 3.75
N THR A 154 -2.17 2.72 4.07
CA THR A 154 -1.45 4.00 4.12
C THR A 154 -1.21 4.47 5.55
N LEU A 155 -2.18 4.24 6.45
CA LEU A 155 -2.17 4.67 7.85
C LEU A 155 -3.06 3.77 8.71
N SER A 156 -2.58 3.41 9.91
CA SER A 156 -3.35 2.71 10.94
C SER A 156 -3.67 3.61 12.14
N PHE A 157 -4.72 3.25 12.89
CA PHE A 157 -5.09 3.88 14.16
C PHE A 157 -5.43 2.82 15.21
N LYS A 158 -4.92 2.99 16.44
CA LYS A 158 -5.12 2.10 17.59
C LYS A 158 -4.85 0.61 17.29
N GLY A 159 -3.80 0.35 16.51
CA GLY A 159 -3.40 -1.00 16.13
C GLY A 159 -4.36 -1.69 15.16
N GLY A 160 -5.18 -0.91 14.44
CA GLY A 160 -6.02 -1.41 13.37
C GLY A 160 -5.18 -2.02 12.26
N ARG A 161 -5.46 -3.29 11.93
CA ARG A 161 -4.88 -4.02 10.80
C ARG A 161 -5.92 -4.99 10.21
N PRO A 162 -5.72 -5.46 8.97
CA PRO A 162 -6.69 -6.35 8.34
C PRO A 162 -6.82 -7.70 9.07
N SER A 163 -8.07 -8.16 9.21
CA SER A 163 -8.42 -9.57 9.34
C SER A 163 -8.91 -10.03 7.98
N VAL A 164 -8.54 -11.23 7.52
CA VAL A 164 -8.97 -11.73 6.20
C VAL A 164 -9.54 -13.14 6.31
N LYS A 165 -10.66 -13.37 5.63
CA LYS A 165 -11.25 -14.70 5.47
C LYS A 165 -11.54 -14.93 3.98
N ILE A 166 -11.03 -16.01 3.40
CA ILE A 166 -11.36 -16.43 2.02
C ILE A 166 -12.15 -17.73 2.11
N ILE A 167 -13.42 -17.69 1.68
CA ILE A 167 -14.37 -18.79 1.87
C ILE A 167 -14.45 -19.16 3.36
N GLU A 168 -13.79 -20.24 3.80
CA GLU A 168 -13.71 -20.64 5.21
C GLU A 168 -12.33 -20.43 5.83
N TRP A 169 -11.30 -20.20 5.01
CA TRP A 169 -9.93 -20.02 5.49
C TRP A 169 -9.73 -18.64 6.11
N GLU A 170 -9.13 -18.63 7.30
CA GLU A 170 -8.75 -17.40 8.01
C GLU A 170 -7.25 -17.15 7.87
N GLY A 171 -6.89 -15.95 7.43
CA GLY A 171 -5.49 -15.51 7.41
C GLY A 171 -4.97 -15.27 8.82
N ALA A 172 -3.72 -15.65 9.07
CA ALA A 172 -3.05 -15.37 10.33
C ALA A 172 -3.01 -13.86 10.64
N ASP A 173 -3.18 -13.47 11.91
CA ASP A 173 -3.02 -12.07 12.34
C ASP A 173 -1.58 -11.62 12.05
N PRO A 174 -1.38 -10.57 11.23
CA PRO A 174 -0.03 -10.11 10.87
C PRO A 174 0.71 -9.42 12.02
N GLY A 175 0.04 -9.23 13.17
CA GLY A 175 0.57 -8.50 14.31
C GLY A 175 0.20 -7.03 14.27
N ALA A 176 0.29 -6.37 15.44
CA ALA A 176 -0.06 -4.97 15.55
C ALA A 176 0.98 -4.08 14.82
N PRO A 177 0.53 -3.09 14.02
CA PRO A 177 1.44 -2.14 13.37
C PRO A 177 2.08 -1.19 14.38
N THR A 178 3.14 -0.50 13.94
CA THR A 178 3.79 0.53 14.76
C THR A 178 2.83 1.70 14.98
N LEU A 179 2.67 2.11 16.23
CA LEU A 179 1.78 3.21 16.58
C LEU A 179 2.41 4.56 16.24
N ILE A 180 1.71 5.34 15.42
CA ILE A 180 1.94 6.80 15.30
C ILE A 180 1.35 7.56 16.50
N ASP A 181 0.45 6.91 17.24
CA ASP A 181 -0.31 7.44 18.38
C ASP A 181 -0.95 8.81 18.13
N SER A 182 -1.69 8.90 17.02
CA SER A 182 -2.32 10.13 16.57
C SER A 182 -3.61 9.83 15.82
N ARG A 183 -4.64 10.67 15.98
CA ARG A 183 -5.81 10.61 15.08
C ARG A 183 -5.37 10.88 13.64
N GLY A 184 -5.95 10.18 12.67
CA GLY A 184 -5.58 10.30 11.26
C GLY A 184 -6.77 10.60 10.38
N VAL A 185 -7.48 9.53 10.03
CA VAL A 185 -8.64 9.52 9.13
C VAL A 185 -9.72 10.54 9.52
N THR A 186 -9.94 10.76 10.83
CA THR A 186 -10.91 11.76 11.35
C THR A 186 -10.44 13.21 11.26
N ARG A 187 -9.23 13.46 10.74
CA ARG A 187 -8.63 14.80 10.59
C ARG A 187 -8.07 15.03 9.19
N GLY A 188 -8.57 14.28 8.21
CA GLY A 188 -8.17 14.42 6.80
C GLY A 188 -6.74 14.04 6.48
N ALA A 189 -6.12 13.21 7.33
CA ALA A 189 -4.79 12.64 7.09
C ALA A 189 -4.90 11.17 6.70
N TYR A 190 -4.03 10.74 5.78
CA TYR A 190 -3.87 9.34 5.40
C TYR A 190 -2.40 8.87 5.31
N ARG A 191 -1.42 9.77 5.42
CA ARG A 191 -0.01 9.35 5.34
C ARG A 191 0.46 8.82 6.70
N GLY A 192 0.67 7.52 6.79
CA GLY A 192 1.28 6.82 7.92
C GLY A 192 2.55 6.07 7.53
N PHE A 193 2.74 4.84 8.04
CA PHE A 193 3.92 4.03 7.73
C PHE A 193 3.79 3.19 6.47
N ALA A 194 2.59 3.13 5.88
CA ALA A 194 2.29 2.35 4.68
C ALA A 194 2.61 0.86 4.82
N GLU A 195 2.02 0.22 5.82
CA GLU A 195 2.18 -1.21 6.07
C GLU A 195 1.58 -2.04 4.92
N LEU A 196 2.35 -3.01 4.46
CA LEU A 196 1.94 -4.01 3.48
C LEU A 196 1.78 -5.34 4.19
N TYR A 197 0.56 -5.88 4.18
CA TYR A 197 0.24 -7.19 4.72
C TYR A 197 0.15 -8.21 3.59
N SER A 198 0.58 -9.44 3.82
CA SER A 198 0.59 -10.48 2.79
C SER A 198 0.31 -11.85 3.40
N TRP A 199 -0.47 -12.66 2.69
CA TRP A 199 -0.80 -14.02 3.08
C TRP A 199 -0.68 -14.95 1.88
N GLU A 200 0.02 -16.06 2.06
CA GLU A 200 -0.05 -17.20 1.14
C GLU A 200 -1.38 -17.92 1.39
N VAL A 201 -2.20 -18.04 0.36
CA VAL A 201 -3.50 -18.70 0.44
C VAL A 201 -3.32 -20.13 -0.05
N PRO A 202 -3.60 -21.16 0.78
CA PRO A 202 -3.48 -22.54 0.33
C PRO A 202 -4.44 -22.83 -0.82
N ALA A 203 -3.97 -23.54 -1.85
CA ALA A 203 -4.80 -23.90 -2.99
C ALA A 203 -6.06 -24.71 -2.60
N SER A 204 -5.98 -25.49 -1.50
CA SER A 204 -7.11 -26.24 -0.95
C SER A 204 -8.25 -25.37 -0.41
N GLU A 205 -7.98 -24.10 -0.16
CA GLU A 205 -8.95 -23.12 0.36
C GLU A 205 -9.57 -22.28 -0.76
N LEU A 206 -9.15 -22.51 -2.00
CA LEU A 206 -9.63 -21.85 -3.21
C LEU A 206 -10.41 -22.82 -4.08
N LYS A 207 -11.31 -22.28 -4.90
CA LYS A 207 -12.04 -23.05 -5.91
C LYS A 207 -12.06 -22.33 -7.25
N THR A 208 -12.13 -23.11 -8.32
CA THR A 208 -12.44 -22.58 -9.65
C THR A 208 -13.83 -21.93 -9.63
N GLY A 209 -13.96 -20.78 -10.30
CA GLY A 209 -15.17 -19.96 -10.28
C GLY A 209 -15.22 -19.07 -9.04
N GLN A 210 -16.40 -18.84 -8.50
CA GLN A 210 -16.63 -17.78 -7.51
C GLN A 210 -16.04 -18.12 -6.14
N ASN A 211 -15.23 -17.19 -5.63
CA ASN A 211 -14.67 -17.12 -4.29
C ASN A 211 -15.09 -15.80 -3.63
N THR A 212 -15.03 -15.75 -2.30
CA THR A 212 -15.35 -14.56 -1.51
C THR A 212 -14.26 -14.31 -0.50
N LEU A 213 -13.73 -13.08 -0.49
CA LEU A 213 -12.80 -12.56 0.51
C LEU A 213 -13.56 -11.57 1.40
N VAL A 214 -13.56 -11.78 2.70
CA VAL A 214 -14.05 -10.82 3.70
C VAL A 214 -12.84 -10.17 4.36
N ILE A 215 -12.84 -8.84 4.42
CA ILE A 215 -11.79 -8.02 5.01
C ILE A 215 -12.41 -7.24 6.17
N GLU A 216 -11.87 -7.45 7.36
CA GLU A 216 -12.31 -6.83 8.61
C GLU A 216 -11.16 -6.08 9.28
N VAL A 217 -11.41 -5.60 10.50
CA VAL A 217 -10.40 -4.90 11.30
C VAL A 217 -10.16 -5.64 12.60
N ILE A 218 -8.94 -6.11 12.79
CA ILE A 218 -8.48 -6.50 14.12
C ILE A 218 -7.95 -5.24 14.81
N GLY A 219 -8.33 -5.03 16.08
CA GLY A 219 -7.82 -3.93 16.89
C GLY A 219 -8.77 -3.50 17.99
N LYS A 220 -8.26 -2.68 18.90
CA LYS A 220 -9.03 -2.08 19.99
C LYS A 220 -9.16 -0.58 19.75
N GLY A 221 -10.09 0.07 20.43
CA GLY A 221 -10.26 1.51 20.32
C GLY A 221 -11.54 1.95 20.99
N ASP A 222 -11.88 3.22 20.81
CA ASP A 222 -13.05 3.83 21.41
C ASP A 222 -14.29 3.51 20.55
N ALA A 223 -15.27 4.40 20.48
CA ALA A 223 -16.46 4.22 19.66
C ALA A 223 -16.28 4.74 18.22
N ASP A 224 -17.17 4.31 17.32
CA ASP A 224 -17.33 4.85 15.97
C ASP A 224 -16.02 5.00 15.20
N PHE A 225 -15.76 6.17 14.63
CA PHE A 225 -14.57 6.48 13.83
C PHE A 225 -13.27 6.62 14.66
N LEU A 226 -13.35 6.44 15.99
CA LEU A 226 -12.22 6.31 16.90
C LEU A 226 -12.01 4.86 17.38
N SER A 227 -12.76 3.90 16.83
CA SER A 227 -12.38 2.49 16.89
C SER A 227 -11.12 2.23 16.06
N ALA A 228 -10.50 1.05 16.27
CA ALA A 228 -9.35 0.64 15.44
C ALA A 228 -9.73 0.74 13.97
N ASN A 229 -8.82 1.29 13.16
CA ASN A 229 -9.03 1.41 11.73
C ASN A 229 -7.71 1.43 10.99
N TYR A 230 -7.80 1.20 9.69
CA TYR A 230 -6.73 1.44 8.76
C TYR A 230 -7.31 2.01 7.46
N ILE A 231 -6.48 2.78 6.77
CA ILE A 231 -6.77 3.33 5.45
C ILE A 231 -6.08 2.43 4.42
N ILE A 232 -6.82 1.99 3.43
CA ILE A 232 -6.38 1.12 2.35
C ILE A 232 -5.65 1.95 1.30
N ASP A 233 -4.57 1.36 0.77
CA ASP A 233 -3.89 1.81 -0.45
C ASP A 233 -4.44 0.99 -1.63
N ALA A 234 -4.16 -0.31 -1.62
CA ALA A 234 -4.65 -1.26 -2.60
C ALA A 234 -4.85 -2.66 -1.98
N VAL A 235 -5.71 -3.45 -2.62
CA VAL A 235 -5.89 -4.88 -2.35
C VAL A 235 -5.59 -5.64 -3.63
N GLU A 236 -4.76 -6.67 -3.54
CA GLU A 236 -4.31 -7.43 -4.70
C GLU A 236 -4.31 -8.93 -4.40
N LEU A 237 -4.79 -9.71 -5.37
CA LEU A 237 -4.56 -11.14 -5.43
C LEU A 237 -3.64 -11.44 -6.60
N GLN A 238 -2.58 -12.20 -6.35
CA GLN A 238 -1.55 -12.50 -7.35
C GLN A 238 -1.13 -13.96 -7.27
N VAL A 239 -0.53 -14.46 -8.34
CA VAL A 239 0.24 -15.70 -8.31
C VAL A 239 1.69 -15.34 -8.05
N GLY A 240 2.31 -15.98 -7.05
CA GLY A 240 3.72 -15.81 -6.70
C GLY A 240 4.62 -15.97 -7.93
N ALA A 241 5.68 -15.16 -8.01
CA ALA A 241 6.64 -15.28 -9.11
C ALA A 241 7.22 -16.70 -9.12
N SER A 242 7.10 -17.41 -10.25
CA SER A 242 7.92 -18.58 -10.49
C SER A 242 9.39 -18.15 -10.38
N SER A 243 10.18 -18.92 -9.65
CA SER A 243 11.60 -18.67 -9.44
C SER A 243 12.38 -18.95 -10.72
N GLU A 244 12.29 -18.06 -11.72
CA GLU A 244 13.22 -18.05 -12.86
C GLU A 244 14.31 -16.97 -12.70
N PRO A 245 15.55 -17.27 -13.12
CA PRO A 245 16.73 -16.52 -12.73
C PRO A 245 16.80 -15.15 -13.41
N HIS A 246 16.99 -14.10 -12.60
CA HIS A 246 17.14 -12.73 -13.07
C HIS A 246 18.28 -12.57 -14.08
N LEU A 247 17.96 -11.97 -15.25
CA LEU A 247 18.93 -11.43 -16.19
C LEU A 247 19.81 -10.38 -15.49
N ARG A 248 21.07 -10.72 -15.28
CA ARG A 248 22.10 -9.79 -14.80
C ARG A 248 22.53 -8.90 -15.95
N TYR A 249 22.25 -7.60 -15.85
CA TYR A 249 22.91 -6.59 -16.68
C TYR A 249 24.21 -6.19 -15.99
N SER A 250 25.35 -6.56 -16.57
CA SER A 250 26.65 -6.02 -16.20
C SER A 250 26.92 -4.73 -16.97
N HIS A 251 27.46 -3.73 -16.30
CA HIS A 251 28.10 -2.59 -16.97
C HIS A 251 29.60 -2.65 -16.69
N THR A 252 30.38 -2.56 -17.77
CA THR A 252 31.83 -2.34 -17.76
C THR A 252 32.05 -0.88 -18.12
N ALA A 253 32.75 -0.13 -17.28
CA ALA A 253 33.22 1.22 -17.63
C ALA A 253 34.72 1.16 -17.95
N PRO A 254 35.18 1.69 -19.10
CA PRO A 254 36.57 2.09 -19.25
C PRO A 254 36.79 3.48 -18.61
N ALA A 255 38.07 3.75 -18.35
CA ALA A 255 38.63 4.83 -17.50
C ALA A 255 38.16 6.25 -17.81
#